data_AF-A0A317A4Q5-F1
#
_entry.id   AF-A0A317A4Q5-F1
#
_cell.length_a   1.000
_cell.length_b   1.000
_cell.length_c   1.000
_cell.angle_alpha   90.00
_cell.angle_beta   90.00
_cell.angle_gamma   90.00
#
_symmetry.space_group_name_H-M   'P 1'
#
loop_
_entity.id
_entity.type
_entity.pdbx_description
1 polymer ?
#
loop_
_entity_poly.entity_id
_entity_poly.type
_entity_poly.pdbx_seq_one_letter_code
_entity_poly.pdbx_strand_id
1 'polypeptide(L)'
;MKFSATPIFVLIASIEHATAVRFLGRVNPATRELTWPGTGVSFSFSGTTASIGLEGISGSNSAELVVDGVSTVILNVNGTSINTPSSLPRSQHTVTLRKRSEALFGTITIGNITTPGGTLTADTLPKRKIQFIGDSITVGYGLDGTFPCTNDAAVENNPRTYAALAATAVNADYDIIAWSGIGLTRNYISSTPDPSDTMPQRWTRYGALDPRGSYTFPPSATPNAVVINLGTNDFGYQAGIRDPIVPSNFTAAMVSFVKTIQEDGAEGGAGGGEEGTEW
;
A
#
# COMPACT_ATOMS: atom_id res chain seq x y z
N MET A 1 29.12 36.77 34.98
CA MET A 1 28.90 35.78 33.90
C MET A 1 27.48 35.96 33.38
N LYS A 2 27.31 36.40 32.12
CA LYS A 2 26.00 36.46 31.46
C LYS A 2 25.83 35.18 30.65
N PHE A 3 24.88 34.32 31.02
CA PHE A 3 24.51 33.18 30.20
C PHE A 3 23.56 33.64 29.10
N SER A 4 24.00 33.48 27.85
CA SER A 4 23.19 33.65 26.65
C SER A 4 22.36 32.38 26.44
N ALA A 5 21.04 32.48 26.51
CA ALA A 5 20.15 31.40 26.14
C ALA A 5 20.04 31.34 24.61
N THR A 6 20.50 30.24 24.01
CA THR A 6 20.29 29.92 22.59
C THR A 6 18.82 29.55 22.38
N PRO A 7 18.12 30.09 21.38
CA PRO A 7 16.72 29.76 21.17
C PRO A 7 16.56 28.37 20.57
N ILE A 8 15.82 27.52 21.28
CA ILE A 8 15.23 26.27 20.79
C ILE A 8 14.13 26.67 19.80
N PHE A 9 14.44 26.75 18.50
CA PHE A 9 13.43 27.05 17.45
C PHE A 9 13.41 26.05 16.29
N VAL A 10 14.19 24.96 16.35
CA VAL A 10 14.31 24.00 15.23
C VAL A 10 13.51 22.70 15.44
N LEU A 11 12.91 22.48 16.62
CA LEU A 11 12.18 21.23 16.89
C LEU A 11 10.70 21.27 16.46
N ILE A 12 10.07 22.45 16.38
CA ILE A 12 8.62 22.57 16.15
C ILE A 12 8.25 22.38 14.66
N ALA A 13 9.01 22.98 13.73
CA ALA A 13 8.75 22.86 12.29
C ALA A 13 8.88 21.40 11.77
N SER A 14 9.78 20.63 12.40
CA SER A 14 10.00 19.21 12.10
C SER A 14 8.82 18.32 12.53
N ILE A 15 8.11 18.71 13.60
CA ILE A 15 6.94 17.99 14.12
C ILE A 15 5.69 18.32 13.28
N GLU A 16 5.51 19.57 12.85
CA GLU A 16 4.40 19.95 11.95
C GLU A 16 4.51 19.23 10.59
N HIS A 17 5.72 19.12 10.02
CA HIS A 17 5.94 18.40 8.76
C HIS A 17 5.56 16.91 8.84
N ALA A 18 5.85 16.25 9.96
CA ALA A 18 5.56 14.83 10.16
C ALA A 18 4.05 14.51 10.20
N THR A 19 3.19 15.50 10.42
CA THR A 19 1.73 15.34 10.45
C THR A 19 1.04 15.71 9.13
N ALA A 20 1.73 16.38 8.20
CA ALA A 20 1.12 16.91 6.98
C ALA A 20 1.07 15.90 5.82
N VAL A 21 2.00 14.95 5.79
CA VAL A 21 2.09 13.91 4.76
C VAL A 21 1.74 12.56 5.36
N ARG A 22 0.84 11.84 4.70
CA ARG A 22 0.41 10.51 5.09
C ARG A 22 0.81 9.49 4.04
N PHE A 23 1.45 8.42 4.47
CA PHE A 23 1.61 7.24 3.63
C PHE A 23 0.29 6.46 3.51
N LEU A 24 -0.03 6.04 2.29
CA LEU A 24 -1.23 5.29 1.95
C LEU A 24 -0.89 3.81 1.85
N GLY A 25 -1.77 2.96 2.40
CA GLY A 25 -1.54 1.51 2.46
C GLY A 25 -0.45 1.11 3.46
N ARG A 26 0.07 -0.11 3.32
CA ARG A 26 1.16 -0.62 4.16
C ARG A 26 2.50 -0.22 3.56
N VAL A 27 3.16 0.78 4.14
CA VAL A 27 4.48 1.27 3.72
C VAL A 27 5.43 1.24 4.91
N ASN A 28 6.58 0.60 4.76
CA ASN A 28 7.59 0.54 5.82
C ASN A 28 8.16 1.95 6.05
N PRO A 29 7.97 2.57 7.23
CA PRO A 29 8.38 3.95 7.48
C PRO A 29 9.90 4.13 7.47
N ALA A 30 10.67 3.06 7.69
CA ALA A 30 12.13 3.09 7.64
C ALA A 30 12.66 3.18 6.20
N THR A 31 11.93 2.62 5.23
CA THR A 31 12.35 2.60 3.82
C THR A 31 11.57 3.57 2.94
N ARG A 32 10.33 3.91 3.31
CA ARG A 32 9.38 4.72 2.51
C ARG A 32 9.14 4.16 1.11
N GLU A 33 9.32 2.86 0.96
CA GLU A 33 9.23 2.17 -0.32
C GLU A 33 7.80 1.69 -0.62
N LEU A 34 7.26 2.16 -1.74
CA LEU A 34 6.00 1.75 -2.30
C LEU A 34 6.18 0.41 -3.01
N THR A 35 5.89 -0.67 -2.29
CA THR A 35 6.06 -2.05 -2.77
C THR A 35 4.70 -2.70 -3.07
N TRP A 36 3.76 -2.64 -2.13
CA TRP A 36 2.41 -3.13 -2.34
C TRP A 36 1.64 -2.28 -3.36
N PRO A 37 0.79 -2.87 -4.20
CA PRO A 37 -0.05 -2.11 -5.12
C PRO A 37 -1.00 -1.19 -4.33
N GLY A 38 -1.28 -0.01 -4.88
CA GLY A 38 -2.12 1.00 -4.24
C GLY A 38 -1.45 1.80 -3.12
N THR A 39 -0.23 1.45 -2.69
CA THR A 39 0.54 2.27 -1.73
C THR A 39 0.92 3.62 -2.32
N GLY A 40 1.12 4.62 -1.46
CA GLY A 40 1.49 5.94 -1.94
C GLY A 40 1.52 7.00 -0.85
N VAL A 41 1.20 8.24 -1.22
CA VAL A 41 1.16 9.38 -0.29
C VAL A 41 -0.08 10.24 -0.52
N SER A 42 -0.59 10.82 0.56
CA SER A 42 -1.64 11.84 0.55
C SER A 42 -1.21 13.02 1.40
N PHE A 43 -1.47 14.23 0.91
CA PHE A 43 -1.17 15.48 1.61
C PHE A 43 -2.03 16.61 1.06
N SER A 44 -2.14 17.68 1.84
CA SER A 44 -2.74 18.94 1.38
C SER A 44 -1.70 20.05 1.42
N PHE A 45 -1.83 21.05 0.55
CA PHE A 45 -0.97 22.24 0.59
C PHE A 45 -1.73 23.51 0.23
N SER A 46 -1.29 24.64 0.78
CA SER A 46 -1.69 25.97 0.31
C SER A 46 -0.57 26.56 -0.54
N GLY A 47 -0.82 26.85 -1.81
CA GLY A 47 0.23 27.28 -2.74
C GLY A 47 -0.22 27.16 -4.19
N THR A 48 0.73 27.08 -5.11
CA THR A 48 0.46 26.96 -6.57
C THR A 48 1.07 25.71 -7.19
N THR A 49 1.87 24.95 -6.42
CA THR A 49 2.53 23.72 -6.87
C THR A 49 3.05 22.92 -5.67
N ALA A 50 3.15 21.60 -5.84
CA ALA A 50 3.89 20.72 -4.96
C ALA A 50 4.68 19.67 -5.76
N SER A 51 5.74 19.16 -5.15
CA SER A 51 6.64 18.15 -5.72
C SER A 51 6.83 17.01 -4.73
N ILE A 52 6.60 15.78 -5.19
CA ILE A 52 6.86 14.54 -4.47
C ILE A 52 8.24 14.05 -4.91
N GLY A 53 9.25 14.18 -4.05
CA GLY A 53 10.59 13.68 -4.33
C GLY A 53 10.62 12.15 -4.43
N LEU A 54 11.43 11.63 -5.36
CA LEU A 54 11.70 10.21 -5.52
C LEU A 54 13.17 9.95 -5.21
N GLU A 55 13.43 9.19 -4.14
CA GLU A 55 14.79 8.85 -3.69
C GLU A 55 15.33 7.58 -4.35
N GLY A 56 14.44 6.75 -4.89
CA GLY A 56 14.80 5.52 -5.56
C GLY A 56 13.68 5.00 -6.43
N ILE A 57 14.04 4.40 -7.57
CA ILE A 57 13.13 3.68 -8.45
C ILE A 57 13.85 2.40 -8.86
N SER A 58 13.19 1.27 -8.67
CA SER A 58 13.65 -0.01 -9.19
C SER A 58 12.67 -0.50 -10.25
N GLY A 59 13.18 -1.11 -11.32
CA GLY A 59 12.34 -1.69 -12.38
C GLY A 59 11.37 -0.70 -13.03
N SER A 60 10.20 -1.19 -13.44
CA SER A 60 9.14 -0.41 -14.09
C SER A 60 7.97 -0.20 -13.14
N ASN A 61 7.44 1.03 -13.12
CA ASN A 61 6.36 1.41 -12.22
C ASN A 61 5.37 2.34 -12.93
N SER A 62 4.09 2.19 -12.61
CA SER A 62 3.08 3.19 -12.94
C SER A 62 2.39 3.70 -11.68
N ALA A 63 1.86 4.92 -11.75
CA ALA A 63 1.18 5.57 -10.65
C ALA A 63 0.01 6.45 -11.15
N GLU A 64 -0.92 6.76 -10.26
CA GLU A 64 -1.99 7.73 -10.48
C GLU A 64 -1.79 8.89 -9.50
N LEU A 65 -1.69 10.10 -10.05
CA LEU A 65 -1.67 11.35 -9.29
C LEU A 65 -3.06 12.00 -9.39
N VAL A 66 -3.69 12.24 -8.25
CA VAL A 66 -4.97 12.95 -8.15
C VAL A 66 -4.72 14.29 -7.47
N VAL A 67 -5.07 15.39 -8.15
CA VAL A 67 -5.02 16.74 -7.59
C VAL A 67 -6.41 17.35 -7.67
N ASP A 68 -6.99 17.71 -6.52
CA ASP A 68 -8.36 18.24 -6.42
C ASP A 68 -9.41 17.41 -7.18
N GLY A 69 -9.28 16.08 -7.08
CA GLY A 69 -10.16 15.12 -7.76
C GLY A 69 -9.86 14.90 -9.24
N VAL A 70 -8.90 15.62 -9.83
CA VAL A 70 -8.46 15.42 -11.22
C VAL A 70 -7.34 14.39 -11.26
N SER A 71 -7.60 13.26 -11.92
CA SER A 71 -6.64 12.16 -12.09
C SER A 71 -5.71 12.39 -13.28
N THR A 72 -4.43 12.10 -13.06
CA THR A 72 -3.36 12.01 -14.07
C THR A 72 -2.65 10.67 -13.91
N VAL A 73 -2.72 9.83 -14.95
CA VAL A 73 -2.03 8.54 -14.97
C VAL A 73 -0.59 8.73 -15.48
N ILE A 74 0.36 8.18 -14.72
CA ILE A 74 1.78 8.14 -15.03
C ILE A 74 2.13 6.69 -15.37
N LEU A 75 2.21 6.38 -16.67
CA LEU A 75 2.42 5.00 -17.16
C LEU A 75 3.85 4.49 -16.91
N ASN A 76 4.82 5.40 -16.75
CA ASN A 76 6.19 5.06 -16.40
C ASN A 76 6.76 6.12 -15.45
N VAL A 77 6.83 5.79 -14.16
CA VAL A 77 7.44 6.64 -13.14
C VAL A 77 8.95 6.60 -13.32
N ASN A 78 9.53 7.77 -13.62
CA ASN A 78 10.95 7.97 -13.81
C ASN A 78 11.38 9.34 -13.28
N GLY A 79 12.69 9.59 -13.24
CA GLY A 79 13.26 10.85 -12.75
C GLY A 79 13.37 10.93 -11.23
N THR A 80 13.42 12.15 -10.70
CA THR A 80 13.69 12.43 -9.28
C THR A 80 12.49 13.03 -8.53
N SER A 81 11.38 13.30 -9.23
CA SER A 81 10.17 13.85 -8.61
C SER A 81 8.91 13.65 -9.47
N ILE A 82 7.74 13.67 -8.82
CA ILE A 82 6.42 13.80 -9.46
C ILE A 82 5.83 15.14 -9.01
N ASN A 83 5.50 16.00 -9.98
CA ASN A 83 4.98 17.33 -9.72
C ASN A 83 3.46 17.39 -9.94
N THR A 84 2.78 18.22 -9.17
CA THR A 84 1.41 18.65 -9.50
C THR A 84 1.38 19.37 -10.86
N PRO A 85 0.21 19.49 -11.51
CA PRO A 85 0.06 20.31 -12.71
C PRO A 85 0.65 21.72 -12.51
N SER A 86 1.17 22.31 -13.59
CA SER A 86 1.75 23.64 -13.53
C SER A 86 0.67 24.70 -13.28
N SER A 87 1.04 25.76 -12.54
CA SER A 87 0.25 26.97 -12.37
C SER A 87 -1.14 26.77 -11.75
N LEU A 88 -1.26 25.95 -10.71
CA LEU A 88 -2.48 25.91 -9.92
C LEU A 88 -2.77 27.29 -9.31
N PRO A 89 -4.05 27.69 -9.15
CA PRO A 89 -4.41 28.90 -8.42
C PRO A 89 -3.77 28.92 -7.02
N ARG A 90 -3.49 30.10 -6.46
CA ARG A 90 -3.00 30.16 -5.08
C ARG A 90 -4.15 29.88 -4.11
N SER A 91 -4.33 28.60 -3.78
CA SER A 91 -5.41 28.11 -2.91
C SER A 91 -4.97 26.86 -2.14
N GLN A 92 -5.89 26.29 -1.36
CA GLN A 92 -5.70 24.96 -0.78
C GLN A 92 -5.94 23.91 -1.85
N HIS A 93 -5.05 22.92 -1.91
CA HIS A 93 -5.08 21.80 -2.83
C HIS A 93 -4.92 20.49 -2.06
N THR A 94 -5.56 19.45 -2.57
CA THR A 94 -5.41 18.07 -2.09
C THR A 94 -4.64 17.25 -3.12
N VAL A 95 -3.71 16.42 -2.66
CA VAL A 95 -2.88 15.57 -3.52
C VAL A 95 -2.91 14.15 -3.00
N THR A 96 -3.15 13.20 -3.90
CA THR A 96 -2.97 11.78 -3.65
C THR A 96 -2.16 11.18 -4.77
N LEU A 97 -1.07 10.49 -4.44
CA LEU A 97 -0.35 9.62 -5.36
C LEU A 97 -0.59 8.17 -4.91
N ARG A 98 -0.99 7.29 -5.83
CA ARG A 98 -1.03 5.85 -5.57
C ARG A 98 -0.28 5.08 -6.66
N LYS A 99 0.56 4.14 -6.24
CA LYS A 99 1.21 3.17 -7.13
C LYS A 99 0.12 2.28 -7.75
N ARG A 100 0.16 2.14 -9.07
CA ARG A 100 -0.80 1.34 -9.83
C ARG A 100 -0.35 -0.11 -10.00
N SER A 101 0.96 -0.32 -10.16
CA SER A 101 1.55 -1.64 -10.37
C SER A 101 1.99 -2.33 -9.07
N GLU A 102 2.25 -3.64 -9.12
CA GLU A 102 2.86 -4.38 -8.00
C GLU A 102 4.40 -4.38 -8.01
N ALA A 103 5.00 -4.94 -6.97
CA ALA A 103 6.46 -5.02 -6.81
C ALA A 103 7.17 -6.07 -7.68
N LEU A 104 6.43 -6.95 -8.39
CA LEU A 104 7.03 -7.83 -9.40
C LEU A 104 7.74 -7.06 -10.52
N PHE A 105 7.22 -5.87 -10.87
CA PHE A 105 7.80 -5.03 -11.91
C PHE A 105 8.80 -4.01 -11.39
N GLY A 106 8.60 -3.53 -10.15
CA GLY A 106 9.41 -2.44 -9.61
C GLY A 106 8.82 -1.80 -8.36
N THR A 107 9.62 -0.93 -7.76
CA THR A 107 9.28 -0.19 -6.53
C THR A 107 9.62 1.30 -6.66
N ILE A 108 9.01 2.13 -5.82
CA ILE A 108 9.25 3.58 -5.76
C ILE A 108 9.56 3.96 -4.31
N THR A 109 10.69 4.61 -4.04
CA THR A 109 11.03 5.15 -2.72
C THR A 109 10.70 6.64 -2.66
N ILE A 110 9.81 7.01 -1.73
CA ILE A 110 9.36 8.39 -1.57
C ILE A 110 10.33 9.19 -0.70
N GLY A 111 10.82 10.28 -1.28
CA GLY A 111 11.64 11.28 -0.59
C GLY A 111 10.82 12.43 -0.01
N ASN A 112 11.47 13.60 0.09
CA ASN A 112 10.84 14.79 0.63
C ASN A 112 9.75 15.33 -0.30
N ILE A 113 8.63 15.73 0.30
CA ILE A 113 7.55 16.46 -0.39
C ILE A 113 7.74 17.94 -0.12
N THR A 114 7.68 18.76 -1.17
CA THR A 114 7.92 20.21 -1.08
C THR A 114 6.83 21.00 -1.79
N THR A 115 6.58 22.23 -1.31
CA THR A 115 5.69 23.18 -1.97
C THR A 115 6.36 24.56 -1.97
N PRO A 116 7.13 24.91 -3.02
CA PRO A 116 7.83 26.18 -3.08
C PRO A 116 6.87 27.38 -2.96
N GLY A 117 7.13 28.26 -1.99
CA GLY A 117 6.28 29.42 -1.72
C GLY A 117 4.88 29.08 -1.17
N GLY A 118 4.67 27.84 -0.74
CA GLY A 118 3.45 27.35 -0.12
C GLY A 118 3.68 26.77 1.27
N THR A 119 2.68 26.06 1.79
CA THR A 119 2.76 25.39 3.09
C THR A 119 2.01 24.06 3.04
N LEU A 120 2.65 22.98 3.51
CA LEU A 120 1.97 21.70 3.69
C LEU A 120 1.00 21.79 4.87
N THR A 121 -0.17 21.19 4.72
CA THR A 121 -1.23 21.17 5.73
C THR A 121 -1.71 19.75 5.96
N ALA A 122 -2.23 19.47 7.15
CA ALA A 122 -2.70 18.14 7.52
C ALA A 122 -3.72 17.57 6.52
N ASP A 123 -3.52 16.32 6.13
CA ASP A 123 -4.49 15.55 5.34
C ASP A 123 -5.70 15.14 6.19
N THR A 124 -6.84 14.91 5.54
CA THR A 124 -8.04 14.39 6.22
C THR A 124 -7.97 12.86 6.29
N LEU A 125 -8.11 12.30 7.50
CA LEU A 125 -8.10 10.85 7.72
C LEU A 125 -9.49 10.24 7.52
N PRO A 126 -9.66 9.23 6.64
CA PRO A 126 -10.84 8.40 6.65
C PRO A 126 -11.00 7.70 8.01
N LYS A 127 -12.23 7.62 8.51
CA LYS A 127 -12.54 6.92 9.78
C LYS A 127 -12.56 5.40 9.66
N ARG A 128 -12.56 4.89 8.42
CA ARG A 128 -12.69 3.47 8.11
C ARG A 128 -11.46 3.03 7.34
N LYS A 129 -11.03 1.79 7.57
CA LYS A 129 -9.97 1.12 6.82
C LYS A 129 -10.43 -0.28 6.43
N ILE A 130 -10.15 -0.69 5.20
CA ILE A 130 -10.39 -2.07 4.71
C ILE A 130 -9.07 -2.64 4.19
N GLN A 131 -8.72 -3.84 4.64
CA GLN A 131 -7.60 -4.58 4.06
C GLN A 131 -8.09 -5.55 3.01
N PHE A 132 -7.43 -5.57 1.86
CA PHE A 132 -7.68 -6.54 0.81
C PHE A 132 -6.44 -7.42 0.64
N ILE A 133 -6.65 -8.73 0.65
CA ILE A 133 -5.60 -9.72 0.49
C ILE A 133 -5.94 -10.54 -0.76
N GLY A 134 -5.02 -10.67 -1.70
CA GLY A 134 -5.34 -11.42 -2.91
C GLY A 134 -4.22 -11.63 -3.91
N ASP A 135 -4.61 -12.07 -5.10
CA ASP A 135 -3.69 -12.36 -6.21
C ASP A 135 -3.69 -11.23 -7.26
N SER A 136 -3.34 -11.58 -8.51
CA SER A 136 -3.34 -10.71 -9.68
C SER A 136 -4.64 -9.92 -9.87
N ILE A 137 -5.79 -10.49 -9.51
CA ILE A 137 -7.09 -9.82 -9.64
C ILE A 137 -7.16 -8.61 -8.68
N THR A 138 -6.62 -8.78 -7.47
CA THR A 138 -6.56 -7.73 -6.44
C THR A 138 -5.44 -6.73 -6.72
N VAL A 139 -4.36 -7.15 -7.38
CA VAL A 139 -3.34 -6.23 -7.92
C VAL A 139 -3.97 -5.28 -8.94
N GLY A 140 -4.78 -5.80 -9.86
CA GLY A 140 -5.22 -5.09 -11.06
C GLY A 140 -4.40 -5.44 -12.29
N TYR A 141 -3.93 -6.70 -12.35
CA TYR A 141 -3.17 -7.27 -13.46
C TYR A 141 -3.93 -7.10 -14.79
N GLY A 142 -3.28 -6.48 -15.77
CA GLY A 142 -3.78 -6.32 -17.14
C GLY A 142 -5.06 -5.49 -17.27
N LEU A 143 -5.47 -4.75 -16.23
CA LEU A 143 -6.78 -4.10 -16.15
C LEU A 143 -7.00 -3.08 -17.27
N ASP A 144 -5.96 -2.34 -17.66
CA ASP A 144 -6.02 -1.35 -18.75
C ASP A 144 -5.56 -1.93 -20.10
N GLY A 145 -5.26 -3.23 -20.16
CA GLY A 145 -4.82 -3.91 -21.37
C GLY A 145 -5.97 -4.21 -22.34
N THR A 146 -5.70 -4.13 -23.65
CA THR A 146 -6.64 -4.60 -24.68
C THR A 146 -6.24 -5.99 -25.13
N PHE A 147 -7.11 -6.99 -24.90
CA PHE A 147 -6.80 -8.38 -25.24
C PHE A 147 -6.64 -8.60 -26.76
N PRO A 148 -5.65 -9.39 -27.22
CA PRO A 148 -4.57 -9.98 -26.44
C PRO A 148 -3.46 -8.96 -26.14
N CYS A 149 -2.98 -8.95 -24.89
CA CYS A 149 -1.91 -8.05 -24.45
C CYS A 149 -0.96 -8.75 -23.47
N THR A 150 0.28 -8.27 -23.41
CA THR A 150 1.24 -8.62 -22.36
C THR A 150 0.99 -7.74 -21.15
N ASN A 151 1.01 -8.30 -19.94
CA ASN A 151 0.98 -7.49 -18.73
C ASN A 151 2.33 -6.83 -18.46
N ASP A 152 2.29 -5.58 -18.04
CA ASP A 152 3.42 -4.81 -17.55
C ASP A 152 2.95 -3.79 -16.52
N ALA A 153 3.87 -3.07 -15.91
CA ALA A 153 3.53 -2.05 -14.93
C ALA A 153 2.56 -0.98 -15.46
N ALA A 154 2.62 -0.62 -16.75
CA ALA A 154 1.80 0.44 -17.32
C ALA A 154 0.32 0.05 -17.44
N VAL A 155 0.04 -1.22 -17.75
CA VAL A 155 -1.34 -1.74 -17.91
C VAL A 155 -1.96 -2.25 -16.61
N GLU A 156 -1.19 -2.36 -15.52
CA GLU A 156 -1.73 -2.55 -14.18
C GLU A 156 -2.42 -1.28 -13.67
N ASN A 157 -3.54 -1.44 -12.97
CA ASN A 157 -4.34 -0.32 -12.49
C ASN A 157 -5.02 -0.61 -11.14
N ASN A 158 -4.22 -0.71 -10.08
CA ASN A 158 -4.74 -0.96 -8.74
C ASN A 158 -5.87 0.00 -8.28
N PRO A 159 -5.79 1.33 -8.49
CA PRO A 159 -6.86 2.26 -8.11
C PRO A 159 -8.23 1.99 -8.77
N ARG A 160 -8.27 1.19 -9.85
CA ARG A 160 -9.52 0.79 -10.54
C ARG A 160 -9.93 -0.65 -10.28
N THR A 161 -9.28 -1.34 -9.36
CA THR A 161 -9.68 -2.69 -8.94
C THR A 161 -10.98 -2.67 -8.15
N TYR A 162 -11.64 -3.84 -8.06
CA TYR A 162 -12.80 -4.03 -7.19
C TYR A 162 -12.49 -3.64 -5.73
N ALA A 163 -11.26 -3.87 -5.27
CA ALA A 163 -10.81 -3.56 -3.93
C ALA A 163 -10.80 -2.04 -3.67
N ALA A 164 -10.07 -1.29 -4.49
CA ALA A 164 -9.99 0.16 -4.37
C ALA A 164 -11.37 0.81 -4.54
N LEU A 165 -12.15 0.39 -5.55
CA LEU A 165 -13.48 0.94 -5.82
C LEU A 165 -14.46 0.66 -4.67
N ALA A 166 -14.43 -0.53 -4.06
CA ALA A 166 -15.27 -0.84 -2.91
C ALA A 166 -14.92 0.01 -1.69
N ALA A 167 -13.63 0.21 -1.40
CA ALA A 167 -13.19 1.07 -0.30
C ALA A 167 -13.61 2.54 -0.52
N THR A 168 -13.41 3.07 -1.74
CA THR A 168 -13.86 4.41 -2.11
C THR A 168 -15.37 4.58 -1.95
N ALA A 169 -16.16 3.60 -2.40
CA ALA A 169 -17.63 3.67 -2.32
C ALA A 169 -18.16 3.79 -0.88
N VAL A 170 -17.41 3.33 0.12
CA VAL A 170 -17.78 3.41 1.55
C VAL A 170 -16.96 4.43 2.35
N ASN A 171 -16.21 5.28 1.65
CA ASN A 171 -15.31 6.29 2.20
C ASN A 171 -14.32 5.70 3.24
N ALA A 172 -13.68 4.60 2.87
CA ALA A 172 -12.64 3.95 3.67
C ALA A 172 -11.26 4.14 3.03
N ASP A 173 -10.24 4.27 3.87
CA ASP A 173 -8.86 4.00 3.46
C ASP A 173 -8.66 2.50 3.20
N TYR A 174 -7.57 2.16 2.52
CA TYR A 174 -7.29 0.77 2.21
C TYR A 174 -5.80 0.46 2.15
N ASP A 175 -5.47 -0.78 2.55
CA ASP A 175 -4.22 -1.45 2.24
C ASP A 175 -4.49 -2.72 1.42
N ILE A 176 -3.80 -2.84 0.29
CA ILE A 176 -3.95 -3.97 -0.62
C ILE A 176 -2.66 -4.79 -0.55
N ILE A 177 -2.75 -5.98 0.04
CA ILE A 177 -1.67 -6.95 0.15
C ILE A 177 -1.90 -8.02 -0.92
N ALA A 178 -1.38 -7.75 -2.11
CA ALA A 178 -1.61 -8.61 -3.27
C ALA A 178 -0.33 -8.83 -4.08
N TRP A 179 -0.27 -9.96 -4.78
CA TRP A 179 0.87 -10.37 -5.59
C TRP A 179 0.41 -11.30 -6.71
N SER A 180 0.76 -11.02 -7.98
CA SER A 180 0.30 -11.87 -9.08
C SER A 180 0.86 -13.28 -9.01
N GLY A 181 0.01 -14.26 -9.31
CA GLY A 181 0.38 -15.68 -9.27
C GLY A 181 0.45 -16.30 -7.87
N ILE A 182 0.24 -15.53 -6.80
CA ILE A 182 0.30 -16.07 -5.44
C ILE A 182 -0.96 -16.86 -5.08
N GLY A 183 -0.81 -17.93 -4.31
CA GLY A 183 -1.93 -18.68 -3.74
C GLY A 183 -1.93 -18.71 -2.23
N LEU A 184 -2.99 -19.30 -1.69
CA LEU A 184 -3.15 -19.54 -0.26
C LEU A 184 -2.28 -20.71 0.22
N THR A 185 -2.25 -21.79 -0.56
CA THR A 185 -1.56 -23.06 -0.28
C THR A 185 -0.46 -23.36 -1.29
N ARG A 186 -0.63 -22.91 -2.53
CA ARG A 186 0.32 -23.09 -3.63
C ARG A 186 0.13 -22.00 -4.69
N ASN A 187 1.23 -21.50 -5.24
CA ASN A 187 1.22 -20.45 -6.24
C ASN A 187 0.81 -20.98 -7.62
N TYR A 188 0.86 -20.14 -8.65
CA TYR A 188 0.43 -20.46 -10.02
C TYR A 188 1.08 -21.73 -10.56
N ILE A 189 0.39 -22.41 -11.47
CA ILE A 189 0.88 -23.66 -12.06
C ILE A 189 2.15 -23.43 -12.86
N SER A 190 3.14 -24.29 -12.63
CA SER A 190 4.42 -24.31 -13.34
C SER A 190 4.90 -25.75 -13.47
N SER A 191 5.78 -26.02 -14.44
CA SER A 191 6.38 -27.35 -14.65
C SER A 191 7.20 -27.83 -13.45
N THR A 192 7.81 -26.87 -12.75
CA THR A 192 8.50 -27.08 -11.47
C THR A 192 7.75 -26.27 -10.42
N PRO A 193 7.29 -26.87 -9.30
CA PRO A 193 6.56 -26.13 -8.28
C PRO A 193 7.29 -24.86 -7.85
N ASP A 194 6.59 -23.72 -7.89
CA ASP A 194 7.13 -22.43 -7.43
C ASP A 194 7.40 -22.50 -5.92
N PRO A 195 8.67 -22.38 -5.47
CA PRO A 195 9.03 -22.45 -4.06
C PRO A 195 8.86 -21.13 -3.30
N SER A 196 8.40 -20.07 -3.98
CA SER A 196 8.25 -18.76 -3.37
C SER A 196 7.11 -18.71 -2.33
N ASP A 197 7.11 -17.67 -1.50
CA ASP A 197 6.13 -17.49 -0.43
C ASP A 197 4.68 -17.57 -0.94
N THR A 198 3.86 -18.30 -0.19
CA THR A 198 2.39 -18.22 -0.29
C THR A 198 1.87 -16.96 0.39
N MET A 199 0.61 -16.60 0.15
CA MET A 199 0.05 -15.36 0.70
C MET A 199 0.11 -15.27 2.22
N PRO A 200 -0.19 -16.33 3.01
CA PRO A 200 -0.05 -16.24 4.47
C PRO A 200 1.36 -15.84 4.93
N GLN A 201 2.40 -16.36 4.28
CA GLN A 201 3.80 -16.01 4.59
C GLN A 201 4.12 -14.59 4.15
N ARG A 202 3.70 -14.21 2.94
CA ARG A 202 3.95 -12.90 2.35
C ARG A 202 3.21 -11.78 3.09
N TRP A 203 2.02 -12.06 3.63
CA TRP A 203 1.22 -11.12 4.41
C TRP A 203 1.89 -10.67 5.72
N THR A 204 2.87 -11.43 6.24
CA THR A 204 3.64 -11.04 7.43
C THR A 204 4.71 -9.97 7.16
N ARG A 205 4.89 -9.56 5.90
CA ARG A 205 5.93 -8.59 5.50
C ARG A 205 5.42 -7.15 5.56
N TYR A 206 6.30 -6.22 5.92
CA TYR A 206 5.99 -4.78 5.94
C TYR A 206 5.87 -4.28 4.50
N GLY A 207 6.98 -4.15 3.78
CA GLY A 207 7.01 -4.08 2.32
C GLY A 207 6.97 -5.46 1.67
N ALA A 208 6.53 -5.56 0.42
CA ALA A 208 6.40 -6.85 -0.29
C ALA A 208 7.71 -7.63 -0.42
N LEU A 209 8.84 -6.92 -0.39
CA LEU A 209 10.19 -7.47 -0.52
C LEU A 209 10.93 -7.57 0.82
N ASP A 210 10.34 -7.11 1.91
CA ASP A 210 10.93 -7.17 3.25
C ASP A 210 10.97 -8.62 3.78
N PRO A 211 11.80 -8.91 4.80
CA PRO A 211 11.82 -10.21 5.45
C PRO A 211 10.44 -10.62 6.00
N ARG A 212 10.17 -11.94 6.05
CA ARG A 212 8.99 -12.50 6.72
C ARG A 212 8.93 -12.05 8.18
N GLY A 213 7.74 -11.74 8.69
CA GLY A 213 7.53 -11.28 10.07
C GLY A 213 7.98 -9.84 10.34
N SER A 214 8.34 -9.07 9.31
CA SER A 214 8.77 -7.67 9.48
C SER A 214 7.62 -6.71 9.80
N TYR A 215 6.36 -7.08 9.50
CA TYR A 215 5.21 -6.27 9.87
C TYR A 215 4.73 -6.63 11.27
N THR A 216 4.65 -5.64 12.15
CA THR A 216 4.35 -5.81 13.58
C THR A 216 2.87 -5.62 13.92
N PHE A 217 2.00 -5.48 12.92
CA PHE A 217 0.54 -5.28 13.10
C PHE A 217 0.18 -4.21 14.15
N PRO A 218 0.65 -2.95 13.98
CA PRO A 218 0.41 -1.92 14.98
C PRO A 218 -1.10 -1.64 15.14
N PRO A 219 -1.58 -1.38 16.37
CA PRO A 219 -2.99 -1.10 16.65
C PRO A 219 -3.61 0.00 15.78
N SER A 220 -2.81 1.02 15.44
CA SER A 220 -3.21 2.14 14.60
C SER A 220 -3.49 1.76 13.14
N ALA A 221 -3.09 0.56 12.71
CA ALA A 221 -3.28 0.05 11.36
C ALA A 221 -4.36 -1.05 11.25
N THR A 222 -5.04 -1.39 12.35
CA THR A 222 -6.08 -2.42 12.38
C THR A 222 -7.25 -2.05 11.45
N PRO A 223 -7.57 -2.87 10.43
CA PRO A 223 -8.67 -2.59 9.52
C PRO A 223 -10.02 -2.91 10.16
N ASN A 224 -11.08 -2.20 9.75
CA ASN A 224 -12.45 -2.52 10.14
C ASN A 224 -13.01 -3.76 9.44
N ALA A 225 -12.47 -4.10 8.27
CA ALA A 225 -12.83 -5.28 7.51
C ALA A 225 -11.61 -5.83 6.76
N VAL A 226 -11.57 -7.16 6.60
CA VAL A 226 -10.57 -7.85 5.78
C VAL A 226 -11.32 -8.61 4.68
N VAL A 227 -10.89 -8.40 3.44
CA VAL A 227 -11.44 -9.06 2.25
C VAL A 227 -10.35 -9.94 1.66
N ILE A 228 -10.61 -11.25 1.56
CA ILE A 228 -9.67 -12.22 1.00
C ILE A 228 -10.23 -12.70 -0.35
N ASN A 229 -9.46 -12.50 -1.41
CA ASN A 229 -9.75 -13.01 -2.74
C ASN A 229 -8.55 -13.83 -3.23
N LEU A 230 -8.54 -15.11 -2.85
CA LEU A 230 -7.50 -16.08 -3.18
C LEU A 230 -8.16 -17.38 -3.62
N GLY A 231 -7.49 -18.09 -4.51
CA GLY A 231 -7.91 -19.41 -4.98
C GLY A 231 -7.63 -19.61 -6.47
N THR A 232 -7.59 -18.56 -7.28
CA THR A 232 -7.32 -18.64 -8.72
C THR A 232 -6.07 -19.50 -9.00
N ASN A 233 -4.98 -19.19 -8.30
CA ASN A 233 -3.69 -19.85 -8.47
C ASN A 233 -3.64 -21.24 -7.83
N ASP A 234 -4.29 -21.42 -6.67
CA ASP A 234 -4.40 -22.72 -6.00
C ASP A 234 -5.14 -23.75 -6.86
N PHE A 235 -6.23 -23.31 -7.50
CA PHE A 235 -7.12 -24.16 -8.28
C PHE A 235 -6.65 -24.42 -9.71
N GLY A 236 -5.62 -23.72 -10.21
CA GLY A 236 -5.02 -24.06 -11.51
C GLY A 236 -4.52 -25.51 -11.52
N TYR A 237 -4.81 -26.28 -12.56
CA TYR A 237 -4.27 -27.63 -12.72
C TYR A 237 -4.15 -27.96 -14.20
N GLN A 238 -3.26 -28.88 -14.54
CA GLN A 238 -3.09 -29.37 -15.89
C GLN A 238 -2.54 -30.78 -15.83
N ALA A 239 -3.16 -31.70 -16.57
CA ALA A 239 -2.74 -33.09 -16.61
C ALA A 239 -1.25 -33.21 -17.00
N GLY A 240 -0.51 -34.01 -16.24
CA GLY A 240 0.93 -34.20 -16.43
C GLY A 240 1.81 -33.07 -15.88
N ILE A 241 1.23 -31.99 -15.35
CA ILE A 241 1.97 -30.88 -14.71
C ILE A 241 1.61 -30.79 -13.23
N ARG A 242 0.31 -30.68 -12.92
CA ARG A 242 -0.18 -30.50 -11.55
C ARG A 242 -1.58 -31.07 -11.41
N ASP A 243 -1.79 -31.88 -10.38
CA ASP A 243 -3.09 -32.42 -10.04
C ASP A 243 -4.05 -31.35 -9.47
N PRO A 244 -5.37 -31.54 -9.64
CA PRO A 244 -6.38 -30.73 -8.97
C PRO A 244 -6.13 -30.62 -7.46
N ILE A 245 -6.46 -29.47 -6.88
CA ILE A 245 -6.31 -29.29 -5.43
C ILE A 245 -7.29 -30.20 -4.68
N VAL A 246 -6.86 -30.73 -3.53
CA VAL A 246 -7.74 -31.42 -2.60
C VAL A 246 -8.56 -30.36 -1.85
N PRO A 247 -9.90 -30.30 -2.01
CA PRO A 247 -10.70 -29.19 -1.45
C PRO A 247 -10.57 -29.02 0.06
N SER A 248 -10.48 -30.12 0.81
CA SER A 248 -10.32 -30.06 2.28
C SER A 248 -9.03 -29.37 2.72
N ASN A 249 -7.95 -29.48 1.95
CA ASN A 249 -6.68 -28.81 2.26
C ASN A 249 -6.81 -27.30 2.06
N PHE A 250 -7.48 -26.86 0.99
CA PHE A 250 -7.75 -25.44 0.75
C PHE A 250 -8.67 -24.87 1.84
N THR A 251 -9.74 -25.59 2.20
CA THR A 251 -10.64 -25.19 3.30
C THR A 251 -9.90 -25.04 4.62
N ALA A 252 -9.07 -26.02 5.01
CA ALA A 252 -8.29 -25.97 6.24
C ALA A 252 -7.31 -24.78 6.26
N ALA A 253 -6.64 -24.53 5.13
CA ALA A 253 -5.72 -23.39 5.02
C ALA A 253 -6.44 -22.04 5.11
N MET A 254 -7.64 -21.91 4.52
CA MET A 254 -8.42 -20.68 4.61
C MET A 254 -8.86 -20.41 6.05
N VAL A 255 -9.36 -21.43 6.74
CA VAL A 255 -9.70 -21.34 8.17
C VAL A 255 -8.48 -20.94 9.00
N SER A 256 -7.33 -21.56 8.76
CA SER A 256 -6.09 -21.24 9.47
C SER A 256 -5.67 -19.79 9.24
N PHE A 257 -5.69 -19.32 8.00
CA PHE A 257 -5.24 -17.97 7.67
C PHE A 257 -6.17 -16.90 8.26
N VAL A 258 -7.49 -17.12 8.23
CA VAL A 258 -8.45 -16.24 8.89
C VAL A 258 -8.22 -16.16 10.40
N LYS A 259 -7.91 -17.28 11.06
CA LYS A 259 -7.57 -17.29 12.49
C LYS A 259 -6.32 -16.46 12.78
N THR A 260 -5.26 -16.63 11.99
CA THR A 260 -4.04 -15.82 12.13
C THR A 260 -4.34 -14.32 12.00
N ILE A 261 -5.15 -13.92 11.00
CA ILE A 261 -5.57 -12.52 10.83
C ILE A 261 -6.35 -12.00 12.05
N GLN A 262 -7.19 -12.85 12.65
CA GLN A 262 -7.97 -12.48 13.85
C GLN A 262 -7.09 -12.32 15.09
N GLU A 263 -6.10 -13.20 15.28
CA GLU A 263 -5.16 -13.17 16.40
C GLU A 263 -4.28 -11.90 16.34
N ASP A 264 -3.64 -11.65 15.21
CA ASP A 264 -2.79 -10.46 15.01
C ASP A 264 -3.60 -9.15 15.03
N GLY A 265 -4.88 -9.21 14.65
CA GLY A 265 -5.82 -8.07 14.77
C GLY A 265 -6.29 -7.80 16.19
N ALA A 266 -6.31 -8.82 17.06
CA ALA A 266 -6.79 -8.74 18.44
C ALA A 266 -5.70 -8.34 19.44
N GLU A 267 -4.45 -8.78 19.25
CA GLU A 267 -3.33 -8.42 20.14
C GLU A 267 -3.00 -6.92 20.10
N GLY A 268 -3.33 -6.22 19.01
CA GLY A 268 -3.24 -4.76 18.94
C GLY A 268 -4.34 -4.01 19.72
N GLY A 269 -5.44 -4.66 20.10
CA GLY A 269 -6.58 -4.01 20.74
C GLY A 269 -6.57 -4.00 22.28
N ALA A 270 -5.73 -4.83 22.91
CA ALA A 270 -5.82 -5.13 24.34
C ALA A 270 -4.75 -4.46 25.24
N GLY A 271 -4.07 -3.42 24.74
CA GLY A 271 -3.01 -2.72 25.47
C GLY A 271 -3.43 -1.34 25.97
N GLY A 272 -4.47 -1.23 26.81
CA GLY A 272 -4.86 0.05 27.41
C GLY A 272 -6.02 -0.03 28.40
N GLY A 273 -5.68 -0.17 29.68
CA GLY A 273 -6.59 -0.14 30.85
C GLY A 273 -6.89 -1.54 31.37
N GLU A 274 -6.62 -1.93 32.62
CA GLU A 274 -6.41 -1.18 33.85
C GLU A 274 -5.32 -1.86 34.70
N GLU A 275 -4.37 -1.06 35.18
CA GLU A 275 -3.75 -1.28 36.50
C GLU A 275 -4.75 -0.84 37.58
N GLY A 276 -4.86 -1.65 38.63
CA GLY A 276 -5.61 -1.36 39.85
C GLY A 276 -6.58 -2.49 40.19
N THR A 277 -6.63 -3.05 41.39
CA THR A 277 -5.98 -2.77 42.67
C THR A 277 -6.23 -4.02 43.54
N GLU A 278 -5.36 -4.25 44.52
CA GLU A 278 -5.59 -5.17 45.64
C GLU A 278 -7.04 -5.09 46.18
N TRP A 279 -7.70 -6.23 46.38
CA TRP A 279 -8.05 -6.82 47.68
C TRP A 279 -8.24 -8.34 47.52
#